data_AF-A0A8C6WLL1-F1
#
_entry.id   AF-A0A8C6WLL1-F1
#
_cell.length_a   1.000
_cell.length_b   1.000
_cell.length_c   1.000
_cell.angle_alpha   90.00
_cell.angle_beta   90.00
_cell.angle_gamma   90.00
#
_symmetry.space_group_name_H-M   'P 1'
#
loop_
_entity.id
_entity.type
_entity.pdbx_description
1 polymer ?
#
loop_
_entity_poly.entity_id
_entity_poly.type
_entity_poly.pdbx_seq_one_letter_code
_entity_poly.pdbx_strand_id
1 'polypeptide(L)'
;MGKNKNNKAPSKETSKRLSKNMKPGAKKSKEDHMEQIPFRLREIMKSREQMKMGSRKKRKSKKGAPKDDKDIPVPHFKRRKAESEKRYVGRMEAATRHVLFLSQNQVDRKPELEPDQQERPADKGKSDKKKQYAKDRVLKMQQKKLDKQETMLEKEMFVDDVPFGEVTMAPPSLSFKPRKAQGKSQKSSKDLLLNSLLGQKAASNPAKPSMARQRIMEEERQRVVEAYRSMKKQRQQMQNK
;
A
#
# COMPACT_ATOMS: atom_id res chain seq x y z
N MET A 1 44.21 47.19 -43.87
CA MET A 1 43.62 47.15 -45.22
C MET A 1 44.18 45.89 -45.90
N GLY A 2 43.56 44.72 -45.95
CA GLY A 2 42.20 44.39 -46.36
C GLY A 2 42.28 43.59 -47.68
N LYS A 3 42.06 42.27 -47.63
CA LYS A 3 41.21 41.44 -48.53
C LYS A 3 41.68 39.97 -48.63
N ASN A 4 40.70 39.10 -48.39
CA ASN A 4 40.69 37.64 -48.50
C ASN A 4 40.86 37.13 -49.95
N LYS A 5 41.24 35.84 -50.10
CA LYS A 5 40.53 34.81 -50.91
C LYS A 5 41.27 33.45 -50.86
N ASN A 6 40.75 32.51 -50.07
CA ASN A 6 41.10 31.09 -50.20
C ASN A 6 40.19 30.43 -51.25
N ASN A 7 40.81 29.78 -52.23
CA ASN A 7 40.15 29.07 -53.31
C ASN A 7 40.18 27.54 -53.08
N LYS A 8 39.01 26.94 -53.28
CA LYS A 8 38.74 25.70 -54.04
C LYS A 8 39.12 24.34 -53.40
N ALA A 9 38.08 23.50 -53.30
CA ALA A 9 38.06 22.12 -52.82
C ALA A 9 38.29 21.10 -53.98
N PRO A 10 37.96 19.79 -53.85
CA PRO A 10 38.82 18.72 -53.34
C PRO A 10 38.97 17.54 -54.34
N SER A 11 40.06 16.77 -54.27
CA SER A 11 40.20 15.50 -55.00
C SER A 11 40.10 14.28 -54.06
N LYS A 12 39.30 13.31 -54.50
CA LYS A 12 39.01 12.00 -53.89
C LYS A 12 40.13 11.01 -54.21
N GLU A 13 40.40 10.07 -53.31
CA GLU A 13 40.85 8.68 -53.58
C GLU A 13 40.74 7.86 -52.29
N THR A 14 39.66 7.10 -52.11
CA THR A 14 39.57 5.62 -52.18
C THR A 14 40.56 4.84 -51.33
N SER A 15 40.09 4.26 -50.22
CA SER A 15 40.71 3.08 -49.61
C SER A 15 39.66 2.05 -49.18
N LYS A 16 39.97 0.81 -49.57
CA LYS A 16 39.15 -0.41 -49.58
C LYS A 16 38.68 -0.87 -48.19
N ARG A 17 37.53 -1.56 -48.22
CA ARG A 17 36.99 -2.41 -47.15
C ARG A 17 37.98 -3.52 -46.78
N LEU A 18 38.18 -3.73 -45.47
CA LEU A 18 38.58 -5.02 -44.90
C LEU A 18 37.71 -5.30 -43.68
N SER A 19 36.80 -6.26 -43.85
CA SER A 19 36.01 -6.90 -42.80
C SER A 19 36.91 -7.79 -41.94
N LYS A 20 37.02 -7.49 -40.64
CA LYS A 20 37.52 -8.44 -39.65
C LYS A 20 36.46 -8.65 -38.58
N ASN A 21 35.92 -9.86 -38.60
CA ASN A 21 34.85 -10.36 -37.74
C ASN A 21 35.26 -10.28 -36.26
N MET A 22 34.71 -9.32 -35.53
CA MET A 22 34.59 -9.37 -34.07
C MET A 22 33.17 -9.85 -33.76
N LYS A 23 33.06 -11.07 -33.21
CA LYS A 23 31.80 -11.63 -32.70
C LYS A 23 31.17 -10.63 -31.73
N PRO A 24 29.97 -10.07 -32.00
CA PRO A 24 29.24 -9.38 -30.95
C PRO A 24 28.70 -10.45 -30.01
N GLY A 25 29.26 -10.50 -28.79
CA GLY A 25 28.68 -11.26 -27.69
C GLY A 25 27.19 -10.92 -27.58
N ALA A 26 26.37 -11.96 -27.45
CA ALA A 26 24.92 -11.90 -27.38
C ALA A 26 24.47 -10.72 -26.51
N LYS A 27 23.87 -9.70 -27.14
CA LYS A 27 23.10 -8.69 -26.43
C LYS A 27 21.91 -9.43 -25.84
N LYS A 28 22.01 -9.85 -24.58
CA LYS A 28 20.84 -10.21 -23.77
C LYS A 28 19.84 -9.07 -23.96
N SER A 29 18.63 -9.41 -24.38
CA SER A 29 17.52 -8.51 -24.64
C SER A 29 17.43 -7.50 -23.50
N LYS A 30 17.23 -6.21 -23.83
CA LYS A 30 17.06 -5.14 -22.82
C LYS A 30 15.77 -5.28 -21.98
N GLU A 31 15.07 -6.40 -22.13
CA GLU A 31 13.74 -6.66 -21.61
C GLU A 31 13.80 -7.36 -20.24
N ASP A 32 14.77 -8.26 -20.00
CA ASP A 32 14.82 -9.07 -18.76
C ASP A 32 14.98 -8.23 -17.49
N HIS A 33 15.76 -7.14 -17.54
CA HIS A 33 16.00 -6.29 -16.37
C HIS A 33 14.82 -5.37 -16.07
N MET A 34 13.94 -5.11 -17.04
CA MET A 34 12.76 -4.27 -16.81
C MET A 34 11.71 -5.01 -16.01
N GLU A 35 11.66 -6.35 -16.10
CA GLU A 35 10.71 -7.20 -15.38
C GLU A 35 11.08 -7.38 -13.90
N GLN A 36 12.36 -7.27 -13.55
CA GLN A 36 12.85 -7.32 -12.17
C GLN A 36 12.65 -5.99 -11.41
N ILE A 37 12.50 -4.88 -12.14
CA ILE A 37 12.30 -3.54 -11.56
C ILE A 37 10.84 -3.35 -11.13
N PRO A 38 10.57 -2.72 -9.96
CA PRO A 38 9.21 -2.42 -9.51
C PRO A 38 8.36 -1.72 -10.58
N PHE A 39 7.09 -2.15 -10.70
CA PHE A 39 6.16 -1.74 -11.75
C PHE A 39 6.10 -0.23 -11.98
N ARG A 40 6.06 0.56 -10.89
CA ARG A 40 5.95 2.03 -10.98
C ARG A 40 7.18 2.66 -11.62
N LEU A 41 8.37 2.16 -11.30
CA LEU A 41 9.62 2.66 -11.87
C LEU A 41 9.78 2.21 -13.33
N ARG A 42 9.37 0.98 -13.65
CA ARG A 42 9.31 0.45 -15.04
C ARG A 42 8.46 1.34 -15.95
N GLU A 43 7.29 1.76 -15.46
CA GLU A 43 6.36 2.62 -16.20
C GLU A 43 6.94 4.03 -16.42
N ILE A 44 7.57 4.62 -15.40
CA ILE A 44 8.23 5.94 -15.50
C ILE A 44 9.39 5.89 -16.50
N MET A 45 10.22 4.84 -16.46
CA MET A 45 11.33 4.66 -17.40
C MET A 45 10.83 4.52 -18.84
N LYS A 46 9.79 3.71 -19.09
CA LYS A 46 9.17 3.58 -20.41
C LYS A 46 8.59 4.90 -20.92
N SER A 47 7.91 5.68 -20.07
CA SER A 47 7.38 7.00 -20.42
C SER A 47 8.50 8.00 -20.76
N ARG A 48 9.58 8.02 -19.97
CA ARG A 48 10.76 8.84 -20.26
C ARG A 48 11.44 8.45 -21.57
N GLU A 49 11.56 7.16 -21.87
CA GLU A 49 12.10 6.70 -23.16
C GLU A 49 11.22 7.12 -24.33
N GLN A 50 9.89 7.03 -24.19
CA GLN A 50 8.95 7.49 -25.21
C GLN A 50 9.04 9.01 -25.44
N MET A 51 9.19 9.79 -24.37
CA MET A 51 9.43 11.23 -24.45
C MET A 51 10.78 11.55 -25.13
N LYS A 52 11.83 10.77 -24.84
CA LYS A 52 13.18 10.95 -25.40
C LYS A 52 13.28 10.55 -26.87
N MET A 53 12.45 9.61 -27.32
CA MET A 53 12.40 9.17 -28.73
C MET A 53 11.64 10.16 -29.64
N GLY A 54 11.05 11.21 -29.07
CA GLY A 54 10.33 12.26 -29.78
C GLY A 54 9.08 11.75 -30.51
N SER A 55 8.25 12.67 -30.98
CA SER A 55 7.03 12.36 -31.75
C SER A 55 7.37 11.83 -33.15
N ARG A 56 7.96 10.63 -33.25
CA ARG A 56 8.04 9.92 -34.52
C ARG A 56 6.62 9.54 -34.91
N LYS A 57 6.10 10.27 -35.89
CA LYS A 57 4.78 10.14 -36.53
C LYS A 57 4.28 8.69 -36.46
N LYS A 58 3.30 8.43 -35.58
CA LYS A 58 2.42 7.28 -35.74
C LYS A 58 1.87 7.38 -37.16
N ARG A 59 2.22 6.42 -38.02
CA ARG A 59 1.64 6.31 -39.38
C ARG A 59 0.13 6.31 -39.18
N LYS A 60 -0.56 7.31 -39.75
CA LYS A 60 -2.01 7.34 -39.81
C LYS A 60 -2.46 6.04 -40.48
N SER A 61 -3.08 5.15 -39.72
CA SER A 61 -3.97 4.15 -40.30
C SER A 61 -5.05 4.91 -41.05
N LYS A 62 -5.36 4.48 -42.27
CA LYS A 62 -6.45 5.06 -43.06
C LYS A 62 -7.74 4.96 -42.23
N LYS A 63 -8.29 6.11 -41.85
CA LYS A 63 -9.62 6.23 -41.28
C LYS A 63 -10.62 5.68 -42.29
N GLY A 64 -11.21 4.52 -42.01
CA GLY A 64 -12.61 4.29 -42.38
C GLY A 64 -13.47 5.23 -41.52
N ALA A 65 -14.61 5.66 -42.07
CA ALA A 65 -15.55 6.59 -41.44
C ALA A 65 -15.87 6.22 -39.97
N PRO A 66 -16.12 7.20 -39.09
CA PRO A 66 -16.61 6.90 -37.76
C PRO A 66 -18.07 6.49 -37.92
N LYS A 67 -18.33 5.18 -37.82
CA LYS A 67 -19.67 4.74 -37.45
C LYS A 67 -19.69 4.73 -35.94
N ASP A 68 -20.60 5.50 -35.36
CA ASP A 68 -20.89 5.53 -33.93
C ASP A 68 -21.58 4.24 -33.50
N ASP A 69 -20.96 3.10 -33.76
CA ASP A 69 -21.47 1.80 -33.35
C ASP A 69 -20.48 1.28 -32.31
N LYS A 70 -20.93 1.18 -31.06
CA LYS A 70 -20.18 0.57 -29.95
C LYS A 70 -19.95 -0.94 -30.15
N ASP A 71 -20.09 -1.43 -31.38
CA ASP A 71 -20.19 -2.82 -31.76
C ASP A 71 -18.89 -3.31 -32.37
N ILE A 72 -18.54 -4.55 -32.04
CA ILE A 72 -17.29 -5.15 -32.50
C ILE A 72 -17.41 -5.41 -34.00
N PRO A 73 -16.51 -4.87 -34.83
CA PRO A 73 -16.56 -5.09 -36.26
C PRO A 73 -16.37 -6.57 -36.57
N VAL A 74 -17.34 -7.18 -37.25
CA VAL A 74 -17.31 -8.59 -37.66
C VAL A 74 -16.36 -8.75 -38.86
N PRO A 75 -15.23 -9.47 -38.71
CA PRO A 75 -14.30 -9.66 -39.82
C PRO A 75 -14.86 -10.62 -40.88
N HIS A 76 -14.83 -10.23 -42.15
CA HIS A 76 -15.15 -11.12 -43.26
C HIS A 76 -13.90 -11.89 -43.72
N PHE A 77 -13.92 -13.21 -43.56
CA PHE A 77 -12.80 -14.08 -43.97
C PHE A 77 -13.04 -14.66 -45.37
N LYS A 78 -12.30 -14.15 -46.36
CA LYS A 78 -12.17 -14.75 -47.68
C LYS A 78 -10.67 -14.98 -47.98
N ARG A 79 -10.32 -16.15 -48.52
CA ARG A 79 -8.92 -16.46 -48.91
C ARG A 79 -8.50 -15.54 -50.06
N ARG A 80 -7.32 -14.95 -49.97
CA ARG A 80 -6.80 -14.08 -51.04
C ARG A 80 -6.20 -14.92 -52.17
N LYS A 81 -6.17 -14.38 -53.39
CA LYS A 81 -5.72 -15.09 -54.61
C LYS A 81 -4.32 -15.71 -54.49
N ALA A 82 -3.39 -15.06 -53.80
CA ALA A 82 -1.99 -15.50 -53.65
C ALA A 82 -1.63 -15.94 -52.22
N GLU A 83 -2.62 -16.27 -51.40
CA GLU A 83 -2.41 -16.66 -50.01
C GLU A 83 -2.41 -18.18 -49.84
N SER A 84 -1.37 -18.70 -49.18
CA SER A 84 -1.34 -20.10 -48.75
C SER A 84 -2.34 -20.35 -47.62
N GLU A 85 -2.83 -21.59 -47.53
CA GLU A 85 -3.82 -22.01 -46.53
C GLU A 85 -3.38 -21.69 -45.10
N LYS A 86 -2.12 -21.99 -44.77
CA LYS A 86 -1.54 -21.68 -43.46
C LYS A 86 -1.60 -20.18 -43.12
N ARG A 87 -1.39 -19.30 -44.11
CA ARG A 87 -1.50 -17.85 -43.91
C ARG A 87 -2.94 -17.39 -43.74
N TYR A 88 -3.86 -17.98 -44.48
CA TYR A 88 -5.29 -17.71 -44.33
C TYR A 88 -5.79 -18.07 -42.93
N VAL A 89 -5.49 -19.29 -42.47
CA VAL A 89 -5.83 -19.77 -41.12
C VAL A 89 -5.19 -18.86 -40.06
N GLY A 90 -3.92 -18.50 -40.21
CA GLY A 90 -3.25 -17.58 -39.27
C GLY A 90 -3.91 -16.19 -39.18
N ARG A 91 -4.41 -15.64 -40.29
CA ARG A 91 -5.18 -14.37 -40.25
C ARG A 91 -6.53 -14.55 -39.56
N MET A 92 -7.20 -15.68 -39.82
CA MET A 92 -8.46 -16.02 -39.19
C MET A 92 -8.28 -16.10 -37.66
N GLU A 93 -7.31 -16.88 -37.20
CA GLU A 93 -6.97 -17.00 -35.77
C GLU A 93 -6.65 -15.66 -35.12
N ALA A 94 -5.81 -14.84 -35.76
CA ALA A 94 -5.43 -13.54 -35.21
C ALA A 94 -6.63 -12.60 -35.05
N ALA A 95 -7.51 -12.56 -36.05
CA ALA A 95 -8.72 -11.75 -36.00
C ALA A 95 -9.74 -12.32 -35.00
N THR A 96 -9.88 -13.63 -34.88
CA THR A 96 -10.72 -14.28 -33.86
C THR A 96 -10.24 -13.94 -32.45
N ARG A 97 -8.94 -14.03 -32.17
CA ARG A 97 -8.36 -13.62 -30.88
C ARG A 97 -8.66 -12.15 -30.57
N HIS A 98 -8.58 -11.29 -31.58
CA HIS A 98 -8.85 -9.86 -31.42
C HIS A 98 -10.33 -9.57 -31.14
N VAL A 99 -11.25 -10.22 -31.86
CA VAL A 99 -12.70 -10.10 -31.62
C VAL A 99 -13.07 -10.63 -30.23
N LEU A 100 -12.51 -11.78 -29.83
CA LEU A 100 -12.71 -12.34 -28.51
C LEU A 100 -12.22 -11.38 -27.41
N PHE A 101 -11.03 -10.79 -27.58
CA PHE A 101 -10.52 -9.78 -26.67
C PHE A 101 -11.46 -8.58 -26.57
N LEU A 102 -11.94 -8.05 -27.69
CA LEU A 102 -12.87 -6.91 -27.64
C LEU A 102 -14.18 -7.29 -26.94
N SER A 103 -14.71 -8.50 -27.19
CA SER A 103 -15.95 -9.01 -26.58
C SER A 103 -15.84 -9.12 -25.06
N GLN A 104 -14.73 -9.69 -24.56
CA GLN A 104 -14.47 -9.79 -23.12
C GLN A 104 -14.38 -8.43 -22.40
N ASN A 105 -14.09 -7.36 -23.15
CA ASN A 105 -14.00 -6.00 -22.61
C ASN A 105 -15.27 -5.18 -22.84
N GLN A 106 -16.34 -5.76 -23.42
CA GLN A 106 -17.62 -5.08 -23.52
C GLN A 106 -18.39 -5.20 -22.21
N VAL A 107 -19.18 -4.16 -21.90
CA VAL A 107 -20.15 -4.21 -20.81
C VAL A 107 -21.28 -5.15 -21.24
N ASP A 108 -21.72 -6.05 -20.35
CA ASP A 108 -22.88 -6.91 -20.57
C ASP A 108 -24.08 -6.07 -20.99
N ARG A 109 -24.45 -6.17 -22.27
CA ARG A 109 -25.67 -5.53 -22.76
C ARG A 109 -26.83 -6.44 -22.42
N LYS A 110 -27.78 -5.92 -21.66
CA LYS A 110 -29.09 -6.52 -21.45
C LYS A 110 -30.07 -5.83 -22.40
N PRO A 111 -30.17 -6.25 -23.67
CA PRO A 111 -31.07 -5.63 -24.64
C PRO A 111 -32.56 -5.78 -24.27
N GLU A 112 -32.88 -6.62 -23.29
CA GLU A 112 -34.24 -6.83 -22.78
C GLU A 112 -34.65 -5.82 -21.69
N LEU A 113 -33.74 -4.96 -21.21
CA LEU A 113 -34.04 -3.91 -20.21
C LEU A 113 -34.34 -2.56 -20.87
N GLU A 114 -35.36 -1.85 -20.39
CA GLU A 114 -35.72 -0.47 -20.80
C GLU A 114 -34.52 0.51 -20.76
N PRO A 115 -34.44 1.49 -21.69
CA PRO A 115 -33.26 2.34 -21.90
C PRO A 115 -32.87 3.17 -20.66
N ASP A 116 -33.83 3.52 -19.81
CA ASP A 116 -33.60 4.28 -18.55
C ASP A 116 -32.80 3.51 -17.48
N GLN A 117 -32.72 2.18 -17.62
CA GLN A 117 -31.92 1.32 -16.73
C GLN A 117 -30.56 0.96 -17.34
N GLN A 118 -30.36 1.24 -18.62
CA GLN A 118 -29.21 0.80 -19.40
C GLN A 118 -28.06 1.81 -19.42
N GLU A 119 -28.35 3.11 -19.24
CA GLU A 119 -27.34 4.18 -19.20
C GLU A 119 -26.71 4.43 -17.83
N ARG A 120 -27.23 3.80 -16.76
CA ARG A 120 -26.54 3.89 -15.47
C ARG A 120 -25.25 3.10 -15.61
N PRO A 121 -24.06 3.74 -15.53
CA PRO A 121 -22.82 2.99 -15.54
C PRO A 121 -22.90 2.00 -14.38
N ALA A 122 -22.94 0.71 -14.70
CA ALA A 122 -22.84 -0.36 -13.71
C ALA A 122 -21.55 -0.13 -12.93
N ASP A 123 -21.71 0.37 -11.72
CA ASP A 123 -20.69 0.57 -10.70
C ASP A 123 -19.48 1.45 -11.05
N LYS A 124 -19.71 2.78 -11.07
CA LYS A 124 -18.68 3.74 -10.57
C LYS A 124 -18.59 3.73 -9.03
N GLY A 125 -19.14 2.71 -8.38
CA GLY A 125 -19.12 2.52 -6.95
C GLY A 125 -17.73 2.09 -6.47
N LYS A 126 -17.36 2.53 -5.26
CA LYS A 126 -16.23 1.93 -4.54
C LYS A 126 -16.47 0.42 -4.43
N SER A 127 -15.42 -0.39 -4.49
CA SER A 127 -15.54 -1.83 -4.19
C SER A 127 -16.22 -2.04 -2.84
N ASP A 128 -16.94 -3.14 -2.67
CA ASP A 128 -17.72 -3.36 -1.44
C ASP A 128 -16.84 -3.37 -0.19
N LYS A 129 -15.62 -3.91 -0.31
CA LYS A 129 -14.59 -3.82 0.73
C LYS A 129 -14.25 -2.37 1.10
N LYS A 130 -14.20 -1.46 0.13
CA LYS A 130 -13.94 -0.04 0.37
C LYS A 130 -15.15 0.68 0.97
N LYS A 131 -16.37 0.26 0.66
CA LYS A 131 -17.61 0.75 1.32
C LYS A 131 -17.62 0.31 2.79
N GLN A 132 -17.35 -0.96 3.08
CA GLN A 132 -17.24 -1.49 4.44
C GLN A 132 -16.18 -0.75 5.25
N TYR A 133 -14.97 -0.59 4.69
CA TYR A 133 -13.90 0.17 5.35
C TYR A 133 -14.30 1.62 5.68
N ALA A 134 -15.06 2.27 4.79
CA ALA A 134 -15.56 3.62 5.04
C ALA A 134 -16.56 3.65 6.20
N LYS A 135 -17.46 2.66 6.28
CA LYS A 135 -18.43 2.51 7.39
C LYS A 135 -17.70 2.24 8.71
N ASP A 136 -16.77 1.28 8.73
CA ASP A 136 -16.01 0.91 9.93
C ASP A 136 -15.20 2.08 10.48
N ARG A 137 -14.61 2.89 9.57
CA ARG A 137 -13.88 4.09 9.96
C ARG A 137 -14.79 5.11 10.66
N VAL A 138 -16.02 5.29 10.18
CA VAL A 138 -17.00 6.20 10.79
C VAL A 138 -17.42 5.68 12.17
N LEU A 139 -17.74 4.38 12.29
CA LEU A 139 -18.10 3.76 13.56
C LEU A 139 -16.99 3.90 14.60
N LYS A 140 -15.74 3.64 14.21
CA LYS A 140 -14.58 3.79 15.10
C LYS A 140 -14.39 5.24 15.57
N MET A 141 -14.68 6.22 14.73
CA MET A 141 -14.61 7.63 15.11
C MET A 141 -15.72 8.02 16.09
N GLN A 142 -16.91 7.43 15.97
CA GLN A 142 -18.02 7.64 16.90
C GLN A 142 -17.71 7.00 18.27
N GLN A 143 -17.25 5.76 18.29
CA GLN A 143 -16.82 5.07 19.52
C GLN A 143 -15.76 5.88 20.28
N LYS A 144 -14.70 6.32 19.60
CA LYS A 144 -13.66 7.16 20.22
C LYS A 144 -14.18 8.45 20.85
N LYS A 145 -15.29 9.01 20.33
CA LYS A 145 -15.91 10.20 20.93
C LYS A 145 -16.63 9.84 22.22
N LEU A 146 -17.36 8.73 22.23
CA LEU A 146 -18.03 8.22 23.44
C LEU A 146 -16.99 7.86 24.51
N ASP A 147 -15.96 7.09 24.16
CA ASP A 147 -14.88 6.73 25.08
C ASP A 147 -14.23 7.99 25.68
N LYS A 148 -14.00 9.02 24.85
CA LYS A 148 -13.44 10.29 25.33
C LYS A 148 -14.39 11.00 26.30
N GLN A 149 -15.69 11.02 26.02
CA GLN A 149 -16.68 11.58 26.93
C GLN A 149 -16.70 10.82 28.26
N GLU A 150 -16.67 9.48 28.23
CA GLU A 150 -16.58 8.65 29.44
C GLU A 150 -15.31 8.95 30.24
N THR A 151 -14.14 9.05 29.59
CA THR A 151 -12.90 9.41 30.30
C THR A 151 -12.93 10.81 30.92
N MET A 152 -13.62 11.76 30.29
CA MET A 152 -13.78 13.11 30.84
C MET A 152 -14.68 13.08 32.07
N LEU A 153 -15.84 12.41 31.99
CA LEU A 153 -16.76 12.23 33.11
C LEU A 153 -16.08 11.49 34.27
N GLU A 154 -15.30 10.45 33.98
CA GLU A 154 -14.52 9.75 35.00
C GLU A 154 -13.50 10.69 35.64
N LYS A 155 -12.74 11.44 34.85
CA LYS A 155 -11.78 12.40 35.40
C LYS A 155 -12.48 13.40 36.33
N GLU A 156 -13.63 13.92 35.95
CA GLU A 156 -14.42 14.82 36.78
C GLU A 156 -14.91 14.14 38.08
N MET A 157 -15.29 12.86 38.02
CA MET A 157 -15.71 12.09 39.20
C MET A 157 -14.56 11.69 40.14
N PHE A 158 -13.32 11.61 39.65
CA PHE A 158 -12.15 11.13 40.39
C PHE A 158 -11.10 12.22 40.65
N VAL A 159 -11.47 13.50 40.51
CA VAL A 159 -10.68 14.64 40.97
C VAL A 159 -11.24 15.06 42.33
N ASP A 160 -10.44 14.89 43.38
CA ASP A 160 -10.75 15.41 44.71
C ASP A 160 -10.16 16.83 44.83
N ASP A 161 -10.99 17.80 45.19
CA ASP A 161 -10.54 19.16 45.49
C ASP A 161 -9.92 19.19 46.89
N VAL A 162 -8.59 19.18 46.94
CA VAL A 162 -7.80 19.22 48.18
C VAL A 162 -7.14 20.59 48.31
N PRO A 163 -7.16 21.25 49.49
CA PRO A 163 -6.54 22.56 49.67
C PRO A 163 -5.03 22.53 49.42
N PHE A 164 -4.52 23.66 48.90
CA PHE A 164 -3.09 23.83 48.62
C PHE A 164 -2.26 23.70 49.91
N GLY A 165 -1.33 22.75 49.92
CA GLY A 165 -0.47 22.44 51.08
C GLY A 165 -0.64 21.03 51.66
N GLU A 166 -1.80 20.39 51.44
CA GLU A 166 -2.03 18.99 51.84
C GLU A 166 -1.66 17.99 50.73
N VAL A 167 -1.66 18.43 49.47
CA VAL A 167 -1.21 17.65 48.32
C VAL A 167 0.32 17.54 48.33
N THR A 168 0.84 16.54 49.03
CA THR A 168 2.23 16.12 48.86
C THR A 168 2.34 15.23 47.63
N MET A 169 2.84 15.79 46.52
CA MET A 169 3.26 14.95 45.39
C MET A 169 4.37 14.02 45.86
N ALA A 170 4.29 12.75 45.44
CA ALA A 170 5.38 11.82 45.66
C ALA A 170 6.67 12.50 45.15
N PRO A 171 7.70 12.65 45.99
CA PRO A 171 8.91 13.35 45.57
C PRO A 171 9.47 12.67 44.32
N PRO A 172 9.94 13.44 43.33
CA PRO A 172 10.43 12.88 42.09
C PRO A 172 11.54 11.88 42.41
N SER A 173 11.37 10.64 41.94
CA SER A 173 12.37 9.61 42.16
C SER A 173 13.60 9.93 41.30
N LEU A 174 14.72 10.22 41.96
CA LEU A 174 16.01 10.38 41.31
C LEU A 174 16.49 9.03 40.80
N SER A 175 16.11 8.69 39.57
CA SER A 175 16.54 7.46 38.87
C SER A 175 17.93 7.56 38.24
N PHE A 176 18.64 8.67 38.50
CA PHE A 176 19.97 8.92 37.97
C PHE A 176 21.01 8.06 38.71
N LYS A 177 21.76 7.24 37.98
CA LYS A 177 22.91 6.53 38.54
C LYS A 177 23.98 7.57 38.91
N PRO A 178 24.50 7.58 40.15
CA PRO A 178 25.57 8.51 40.51
C PRO A 178 26.79 8.26 39.61
N ARG A 179 27.41 9.33 39.11
CA ARG A 179 28.52 9.27 38.13
C ARG A 179 29.72 8.44 38.60
N LYS A 180 29.89 8.26 39.92
CA LYS A 180 30.94 7.45 40.55
C LYS A 180 30.45 6.10 41.10
N ALA A 181 29.21 5.70 40.83
CA ALA A 181 28.75 4.36 41.17
C ALA A 181 29.60 3.36 40.39
N GLN A 182 30.45 2.63 41.10
CA GLN A 182 31.19 1.53 40.52
C GLN A 182 30.15 0.55 39.95
N GLY A 183 30.12 0.37 38.63
CA GLY A 183 29.28 -0.58 37.93
C GLY A 183 29.70 -2.03 38.20
N LYS A 184 29.95 -2.34 39.47
CA LYS A 184 30.27 -3.67 39.93
C LYS A 184 28.99 -4.49 39.78
N SER A 185 29.01 -5.41 38.82
CA SER A 185 28.18 -6.61 38.84
C SER A 185 28.59 -7.50 40.01
N GLN A 186 28.60 -6.96 41.23
CA GLN A 186 28.73 -7.75 42.44
C GLN A 186 27.60 -8.75 42.38
N LYS A 187 27.99 -9.99 42.06
CA LYS A 187 27.20 -11.21 42.17
C LYS A 187 26.91 -11.46 43.66
N SER A 188 26.34 -10.49 44.37
CA SER A 188 25.54 -10.81 45.53
C SER A 188 24.30 -11.47 44.97
N SER A 189 24.03 -12.71 45.37
CA SER A 189 22.76 -13.39 45.12
C SER A 189 21.62 -12.39 45.25
N LYS A 190 20.90 -12.13 44.16
CA LYS A 190 19.85 -11.11 44.05
C LYS A 190 18.57 -11.49 44.83
N ASP A 191 18.73 -12.24 45.90
CA ASP A 191 17.64 -12.71 46.74
C ASP A 191 17.62 -11.86 48.00
N LEU A 192 16.50 -11.16 48.22
CA LEU A 192 16.25 -10.42 49.45
C LEU A 192 16.34 -11.40 50.63
N LEU A 193 16.88 -10.99 51.77
CA LEU A 193 16.92 -11.82 52.98
C LEU A 193 15.53 -12.39 53.33
N LEU A 194 14.48 -11.57 53.11
CA LEU A 194 13.08 -11.94 53.30
C LEU A 194 12.67 -13.17 52.48
N ASN A 195 13.17 -13.29 51.25
CA ASN A 195 12.91 -14.43 50.36
C ASN A 195 13.52 -15.73 50.90
N SER A 196 14.67 -15.63 51.57
CA SER A 196 15.28 -16.76 52.28
C SER A 196 14.48 -17.16 53.51
N LEU A 197 13.89 -16.19 54.23
CA LEU A 197 13.08 -16.44 55.42
C LEU A 197 11.70 -17.02 55.08
N LEU A 198 11.08 -16.56 53.99
CA LEU A 198 9.78 -17.04 53.53
C LEU A 198 9.89 -18.28 52.63
N GLY A 199 11.10 -18.77 52.34
CA GLY A 199 11.33 -19.89 51.42
C GLY A 199 10.96 -19.59 49.95
N GLN A 200 10.71 -18.33 49.62
CA GLN A 200 10.30 -17.89 48.30
C GLN A 200 11.52 -17.46 47.49
N LYS A 201 12.20 -18.40 46.80
CA LYS A 201 13.25 -18.02 45.83
C LYS A 201 12.66 -17.06 44.80
N ALA A 202 13.17 -15.83 44.75
CA ALA A 202 12.76 -14.88 43.73
C ALA A 202 13.26 -15.41 42.38
N ALA A 203 12.34 -15.89 41.54
CA ALA A 203 12.63 -16.09 40.14
C ALA A 203 13.15 -14.75 39.59
N SER A 204 14.44 -14.70 39.30
CA SER A 204 15.14 -13.50 38.84
C SER A 204 14.39 -12.93 37.63
N ASN A 205 13.70 -11.81 37.86
CA ASN A 205 12.75 -11.18 36.94
C ASN A 205 11.57 -12.10 36.53
N PRO A 206 10.31 -11.72 36.82
CA PRO A 206 9.20 -12.41 36.18
C PRO A 206 9.35 -12.19 34.66
N ALA A 207 9.64 -13.27 33.94
CA ALA A 207 9.58 -13.25 32.48
C ALA A 207 8.24 -12.63 32.10
N LYS A 208 8.24 -11.69 31.14
CA LYS A 208 7.01 -11.05 30.67
C LYS A 208 6.01 -12.16 30.37
N PRO A 209 4.81 -12.18 31.00
CA PRO A 209 3.86 -13.25 30.80
C PRO A 209 3.54 -13.37 29.31
N SER A 210 3.23 -14.59 28.84
CA SER A 210 2.85 -14.79 27.44
C SER A 210 1.69 -13.86 27.04
N MET A 211 1.60 -13.48 25.76
CA MET A 211 0.52 -12.60 25.28
C MET A 211 -0.89 -13.11 25.67
N ALA A 212 -1.08 -14.44 25.68
CA ALA A 212 -2.33 -15.05 26.14
C ALA A 212 -2.58 -14.79 27.63
N ARG A 213 -1.55 -14.95 28.48
CA ARG A 213 -1.66 -14.69 29.92
C ARG A 213 -1.86 -13.20 30.23
N GLN A 214 -1.24 -12.30 29.46
CA GLN A 214 -1.47 -10.86 29.58
C GLN A 214 -2.94 -10.52 29.33
N ARG A 215 -3.56 -11.07 28.28
CA ARG A 215 -4.98 -10.86 27.97
C ARG A 215 -5.89 -11.32 29.10
N ILE A 216 -5.62 -12.49 29.68
CA ILE A 216 -6.40 -13.02 30.81
C ILE A 216 -6.30 -12.06 32.01
N MET A 217 -5.09 -11.63 32.37
CA MET A 217 -4.89 -10.71 33.50
C MET A 217 -5.51 -9.34 33.25
N GLU A 218 -5.48 -8.83 32.02
CA GLU A 218 -6.10 -7.57 31.64
C GLU A 218 -7.63 -7.65 31.70
N GLU A 219 -8.21 -8.76 31.24
CA GLU A 219 -9.66 -9.00 31.33
C GLU A 219 -10.12 -9.11 32.79
N GLU A 220 -9.39 -9.85 33.63
CA GLU A 220 -9.66 -9.93 35.08
C GLU A 220 -9.59 -8.55 35.72
N ARG A 221 -8.56 -7.76 35.38
CA ARG A 221 -8.42 -6.38 35.86
C ARG A 221 -9.61 -5.52 35.43
N GLN A 222 -10.06 -5.62 34.18
CA GLN A 222 -11.21 -4.89 33.68
C GLN A 222 -12.49 -5.26 34.45
N ARG A 223 -12.76 -6.56 34.65
CA ARG A 223 -13.92 -7.03 35.43
C ARG A 223 -13.92 -6.47 36.85
N VAL A 224 -12.77 -6.48 37.53
CA VAL A 224 -12.64 -5.93 38.90
C VAL A 224 -12.90 -4.43 38.92
N VAL A 225 -12.37 -3.68 37.95
CA VAL A 225 -12.58 -2.23 37.84
C VAL A 225 -14.05 -1.91 37.57
N GLU A 226 -14.70 -2.64 36.66
CA GLU A 226 -16.13 -2.47 36.38
C GLU A 226 -17.00 -2.77 37.60
N ALA A 227 -16.73 -3.86 38.30
CA ALA A 227 -17.41 -4.21 39.55
C ALA A 227 -17.21 -3.13 40.63
N TYR A 228 -16.00 -2.60 40.75
CA TYR A 228 -15.73 -1.51 41.69
C TYR A 228 -16.50 -0.22 41.31
N ARG A 229 -16.54 0.12 40.02
CA ARG A 229 -17.30 1.28 39.52
C ARG A 229 -18.78 1.16 39.79
N SER A 230 -19.38 -0.02 39.54
CA SER A 230 -20.80 -0.25 39.79
C SER A 230 -21.12 -0.14 41.29
N MET A 231 -20.30 -0.73 42.16
CA MET A 231 -20.43 -0.61 43.61
C MET A 231 -20.30 0.84 44.10
N LYS A 232 -19.35 1.60 43.54
CA LYS A 232 -19.17 3.01 43.91
C LYS A 232 -20.34 3.87 43.45
N LYS A 233 -20.86 3.64 42.24
CA LYS A 233 -22.06 4.31 41.72
C LYS A 233 -23.29 4.05 42.59
N GLN A 234 -23.48 2.81 43.03
CA GLN A 234 -24.55 2.47 43.98
C GLN A 234 -24.39 3.21 45.31
N ARG A 235 -23.17 3.26 45.87
CA ARG A 235 -22.92 4.01 47.11
C ARG A 235 -23.23 5.50 46.98
N GLN A 236 -22.87 6.14 45.85
CA GLN A 236 -23.22 7.54 45.60
C GLN A 236 -24.74 7.75 45.50
N GLN A 237 -25.46 6.85 44.83
CA GLN A 237 -26.93 6.92 44.74
C GLN A 237 -27.61 6.79 46.11
N MET A 238 -27.04 5.98 47.02
CA MET A 238 -27.52 5.85 48.39
C MET A 238 -27.18 7.06 49.27
N GLN A 239 -26.11 7.80 48.94
CA GLN A 239 -25.72 9.03 49.66
C GLN A 239 -26.45 10.27 49.16
N ASN A 240 -26.91 10.27 47.91
CA ASN A 240 -27.69 11.35 47.29
C ASN A 240 -29.21 11.18 47.48
N LYS A 241 -29.63 10.14 48.20
CA LYS A 241 -31.01 9.88 48.63
C LYS A 241 -31.15 10.28 50.09
#